data_AF-A0A7X7PYQ5-F1
#
_entry.id   AF-A0A7X7PYQ5-F1
#
_cell.length_a   1.000
_cell.length_b   1.000
_cell.length_c   1.000
_cell.angle_alpha   90.00
_cell.angle_beta   90.00
_cell.angle_gamma   90.00
#
_symmetry.space_group_name_H-M   'P 1'
#
loop_
_entity.id
_entity.type
_entity.pdbx_description
1 polymer ?
#
loop_
_entity_poly.entity_id
_entity_poly.type
_entity_poly.pdbx_seq_one_letter_code
_entity_poly.pdbx_strand_id
1 'polypeptide(L)'
;GGANNQLESDELGTELDRRGILYAPDYAINAGGLMSSALELQGFSQARAQRHVGRIYGIISRILELASREKIPTWQAARKLAEQRLASISRTKLSYLGPP
;
A
#
# COMPACT_ATOMS: atom_id res chain seq x y z
N GLY A 1 -8.39 3.94 -9.19
CA GLY A 1 -8.19 5.32 -9.72
C GLY A 1 -7.54 6.21 -8.68
N GLY A 2 -7.54 7.53 -8.87
CA GLY A 2 -6.95 8.48 -7.90
C GLY A 2 -7.88 8.91 -6.76
N ALA A 3 -9.20 8.66 -6.87
CA ALA A 3 -10.19 9.04 -5.87
C ALA A 3 -10.02 8.27 -4.55
N ASN A 4 -10.42 8.87 -3.43
CA ASN A 4 -10.48 8.21 -2.13
C ASN A 4 -11.83 7.52 -1.93
N ASN A 5 -11.84 6.42 -1.18
CA ASN A 5 -13.04 5.63 -0.84
C ASN A 5 -13.81 5.18 -2.09
N GLN A 6 -13.10 4.58 -3.05
CA GLN A 6 -13.69 4.14 -4.33
C GLN A 6 -14.75 3.04 -4.16
N LEU A 7 -14.65 2.27 -3.08
CA LEU A 7 -15.63 1.24 -2.73
C LEU A 7 -16.37 1.70 -1.48
N GLU A 8 -17.69 1.65 -1.52
CA GLU A 8 -18.56 1.93 -0.36
C GLU A 8 -18.37 0.87 0.74
N SER A 9 -18.02 -0.36 0.37
CA SER A 9 -17.77 -1.45 1.31
C SER A 9 -16.79 -2.49 0.75
N ASP A 10 -16.19 -3.30 1.64
CA ASP A 10 -15.26 -4.37 1.29
C ASP A 10 -15.92 -5.49 0.45
N GLU A 11 -17.23 -5.67 0.60
CA GLU A 11 -18.02 -6.64 -0.18
C GLU A 11 -17.99 -6.28 -1.67
N LEU A 12 -18.00 -5.00 -2.03
CA LEU A 12 -17.86 -4.56 -3.43
C LEU A 12 -16.49 -4.94 -3.98
N GLY A 13 -15.43 -4.90 -3.17
CA GLY A 13 -14.10 -5.36 -3.57
C GLY A 13 -14.06 -6.86 -3.83
N THR A 14 -14.81 -7.63 -3.05
CA THR A 14 -14.99 -9.08 -3.25
C THR A 14 -15.80 -9.37 -4.51
N GLU A 15 -16.82 -8.58 -4.79
CA GLU A 15 -17.64 -8.72 -6.00
C GLU A 15 -16.85 -8.38 -7.28
N LEU A 16 -15.94 -7.40 -7.24
CA LEU A 16 -15.02 -7.13 -8.35
C LEU A 16 -14.13 -8.33 -8.66
N ASP A 17 -13.56 -8.96 -7.64
CA ASP A 17 -12.76 -10.18 -7.77
C ASP A 17 -13.56 -11.33 -8.38
N ARG A 18 -14.79 -11.57 -7.87
CA ARG A 18 -15.70 -12.60 -8.39
C ARG A 18 -16.03 -12.39 -9.88
N ARG A 19 -16.09 -11.14 -10.34
CA ARG A 19 -16.33 -10.77 -11.74
C ARG A 19 -15.07 -10.80 -12.61
N GLY A 20 -13.90 -11.13 -12.05
CA GLY A 20 -12.62 -11.07 -12.75
C GLY A 20 -12.16 -9.65 -13.09
N ILE A 21 -12.67 -8.65 -12.37
CA ILE A 21 -12.29 -7.25 -12.55
C ILE A 21 -11.08 -6.96 -11.67
N LEU A 22 -9.95 -6.66 -12.30
CA LEU A 22 -8.73 -6.30 -11.59
C LEU A 22 -8.89 -4.93 -10.91
N TYR A 23 -8.89 -4.94 -9.58
CA TYR A 23 -8.96 -3.73 -8.77
C TYR A 23 -7.64 -3.45 -8.05
N ALA A 24 -7.09 -2.26 -8.23
CA ALA A 24 -5.97 -1.75 -7.45
C ALA A 24 -6.51 -0.90 -6.29
N PRO A 25 -6.29 -1.28 -5.02
CA PRO A 25 -6.80 -0.54 -3.87
C PRO A 25 -6.43 0.94 -3.89
N ASP A 26 -7.43 1.80 -3.71
CA ASP A 26 -7.34 3.25 -3.82
C ASP A 26 -6.23 3.85 -2.96
N TYR A 27 -6.20 3.54 -1.66
CA TYR A 27 -5.19 4.02 -0.71
C TYR A 27 -3.76 3.59 -1.05
N ALA A 28 -3.58 2.55 -1.87
CA ALA A 28 -2.27 2.12 -2.34
C ALA A 28 -1.88 2.82 -3.65
N ILE A 29 -2.79 2.88 -4.62
CA ILE A 29 -2.50 3.43 -5.95
C ILE A 29 -2.40 4.98 -5.93
N ASN A 30 -3.14 5.65 -5.04
CA ASN A 30 -3.15 7.12 -4.93
C ASN A 30 -2.18 7.68 -3.89
N ALA A 31 -1.33 6.83 -3.27
CA ALA A 31 -0.43 7.19 -2.17
C ALA A 31 0.64 8.25 -2.52
N GLY A 32 0.80 8.62 -3.79
CA GLY A 32 1.84 9.53 -4.26
C GLY A 32 1.79 10.91 -3.61
N GLY A 33 0.59 11.46 -3.38
CA GLY A 33 0.42 12.75 -2.70
C GLY A 33 0.98 12.72 -1.27
N LEU A 34 0.56 11.72 -0.49
CA LEU A 34 1.04 11.54 0.88
C LEU A 34 2.56 11.29 0.94
N MET A 35 3.10 10.51 0.00
CA MET A 35 4.54 10.28 -0.09
C MET A 35 5.32 11.57 -0.40
N SER A 36 4.79 12.44 -1.26
CA SER A 36 5.41 13.74 -1.56
C SER A 36 5.39 14.66 -0.35
N SER A 37 4.23 14.81 0.31
CA SER A 37 4.11 15.64 1.52
C SER A 37 5.02 15.15 2.65
N ALA A 38 5.21 13.83 2.79
CA ALA A 38 6.16 13.29 3.76
C ALA A 38 7.63 13.65 3.45
N LEU A 39 7.99 13.77 2.16
CA LEU A 39 9.33 14.20 1.74
C LEU A 39 9.55 15.69 1.91
N GLU A 40 8.50 16.52 1.79
CA GLU A 40 8.58 17.97 2.01
C GLU A 40 9.08 18.30 3.42
N LEU A 41 8.71 17.50 4.42
CA LEU A 41 9.22 17.60 5.80
C LEU A 41 10.75 17.41 5.91
N GLN A 42 11.39 16.80 4.90
CA GLN A 42 12.84 16.55 4.83
C GLN A 42 13.54 17.42 3.76
N GLY A 43 12.85 18.47 3.30
CA GLY A 43 13.28 19.33 2.21
C GLY A 43 12.81 18.81 0.84
N PHE A 44 12.26 19.70 0.02
CA PHE A 44 11.75 19.30 -1.28
C PHE A 44 12.87 18.89 -2.26
N SER A 45 12.65 17.79 -2.98
CA SER A 45 13.47 17.39 -4.12
C SER A 45 12.61 16.58 -5.09
N GLN A 46 12.38 17.13 -6.27
CA GLN A 46 11.59 16.50 -7.33
C GLN A 46 12.12 15.10 -7.68
N ALA A 47 13.44 14.94 -7.76
CA ALA A 47 14.07 13.65 -8.04
C ALA A 47 13.80 12.61 -6.92
N ARG A 48 13.78 13.04 -5.65
CA ARG A 48 13.40 12.15 -4.53
C ARG A 48 11.92 11.78 -4.59
N ALA A 49 11.05 12.75 -4.87
CA ALA A 49 9.61 12.53 -5.00
C ALA A 49 9.30 11.53 -6.12
N GLN A 50 9.88 11.70 -7.31
CA GLN A 50 9.72 10.75 -8.43
C GLN A 50 10.20 9.33 -8.08
N ARG A 51 11.37 9.20 -7.44
CA ARG A 51 11.85 7.88 -6.98
C ARG A 51 10.93 7.23 -5.95
N HIS A 52 10.31 8.01 -5.07
CA HIS A 52 9.39 7.49 -4.06
C HIS A 52 8.05 7.08 -4.68
N VAL A 53 7.49 7.91 -5.57
CA VAL A 53 6.28 7.57 -6.32
C VAL A 53 6.48 6.30 -7.15
N GLY A 54 7.68 6.10 -7.74
CA GLY A 54 8.02 4.86 -8.45
C GLY A 54 7.89 3.58 -7.60
N ARG A 55 7.93 3.68 -6.26
CA ARG A 55 7.71 2.53 -5.37
C ARG A 55 6.26 2.04 -5.38
N ILE A 56 5.29 2.89 -5.76
CA ILE A 56 3.87 2.51 -5.85
C ILE A 56 3.71 1.33 -6.81
N TYR A 57 4.41 1.33 -7.94
CA TYR A 57 4.42 0.21 -8.87
C TYR A 57 4.78 -1.12 -8.18
N GLY A 58 5.85 -1.12 -7.39
CA GLY A 58 6.29 -2.30 -6.66
C GLY A 58 5.31 -2.72 -5.56
N ILE A 59 4.65 -1.77 -4.89
CA ILE A 59 3.64 -2.05 -3.87
C ILE A 59 2.41 -2.71 -4.50
N ILE A 60 1.89 -2.14 -5.59
CA ILE A 60 0.75 -2.69 -6.31
C ILE A 60 1.08 -4.08 -6.86
N SER A 61 2.25 -4.26 -7.46
CA SER A 61 2.70 -5.56 -7.97
C SER A 61 2.67 -6.63 -6.87
N ARG A 62 3.19 -6.31 -5.68
CA ARG A 62 3.19 -7.23 -4.53
C ARG A 62 1.78 -7.53 -4.00
N ILE A 63 0.86 -6.57 -4.05
CA ILE A 63 -0.55 -6.78 -3.69
C ILE A 63 -1.18 -7.78 -4.67
N LEU A 64 -0.97 -7.59 -5.97
CA LEU A 64 -1.53 -8.47 -7.01
C LEU A 64 -0.94 -9.87 -6.95
N GLU A 65 0.38 -10.00 -6.77
CA GLU A 65 1.06 -11.28 -6.58
C GLU A 65 0.55 -12.03 -5.34
N LEU A 66 0.36 -11.32 -4.23
CA LEU A 66 -0.17 -11.88 -2.99
C LEU A 66 -1.62 -12.35 -3.16
N ALA A 67 -2.47 -11.52 -3.77
CA ALA A 67 -3.86 -11.83 -4.08
C ALA A 67 -3.96 -13.09 -4.95
N SER A 68 -3.16 -13.17 -6.02
CA SER A 68 -3.10 -14.32 -6.92
C SER A 68 -2.61 -15.59 -6.21
N ARG A 69 -1.52 -15.50 -5.45
CA ARG A 69 -0.93 -16.65 -4.74
C ARG A 69 -1.87 -17.24 -3.70
N GLU A 70 -2.55 -16.38 -2.94
CA GLU A 70 -3.40 -16.81 -1.82
C GLU A 70 -4.88 -16.95 -2.20
N LYS A 71 -5.25 -16.61 -3.44
CA LYS A 71 -6.62 -16.63 -3.95
C LYS A 71 -7.56 -15.80 -3.09
N ILE A 72 -7.16 -14.57 -2.79
CA ILE A 72 -7.94 -13.59 -2.03
C ILE A 72 -8.13 -12.31 -2.83
N PRO A 73 -9.23 -11.56 -2.60
CA PRO A 73 -9.42 -10.25 -3.23
C PRO A 73 -8.27 -9.28 -2.92
N THR A 74 -8.02 -8.36 -3.85
CA THR A 74 -6.90 -7.40 -3.74
C THR A 74 -6.98 -6.48 -2.52
N TRP A 75 -8.18 -6.16 -2.04
CA TRP A 75 -8.37 -5.38 -0.82
C TRP A 75 -7.85 -6.13 0.43
N GLN A 76 -8.08 -7.45 0.50
CA GLN A 76 -7.56 -8.30 1.58
C GLN A 76 -6.06 -8.46 1.51
N ALA A 77 -5.52 -8.68 0.30
CA ALA A 77 -4.08 -8.77 0.08
C ALA A 77 -3.37 -7.48 0.51
N ALA A 78 -3.93 -6.31 0.17
CA ALA A 78 -3.36 -5.04 0.57
C ALA A 78 -3.40 -4.82 2.10
N ARG A 79 -4.52 -5.17 2.76
CA ARG A 79 -4.62 -5.14 4.23
C ARG A 79 -3.57 -6.05 4.87
N LYS A 80 -3.46 -7.29 4.40
CA LYS A 80 -2.49 -8.27 4.89
C LYS A 80 -1.05 -7.77 4.73
N LEU A 81 -0.71 -7.17 3.58
CA LEU A 81 0.62 -6.62 3.32
C LEU A 81 0.94 -5.45 4.28
N ALA A 82 -0.03 -4.58 4.55
CA ALA A 82 0.12 -3.48 5.49
C ALA A 82 0.32 -3.98 6.93
N GLU A 83 -0.50 -4.93 7.39
CA GLU A 83 -0.40 -5.55 8.71
C GLU A 83 0.97 -6.23 8.90
N GLN A 84 1.44 -7.00 7.91
CA GLN A 84 2.76 -7.61 7.92
C GLN A 84 3.88 -6.57 8.03
N ARG A 85 3.76 -5.43 7.32
CA ARG A 85 4.75 -4.35 7.40
C ARG A 85 4.78 -3.73 8.79
N LEU A 86 3.63 -3.42 9.38
CA LEU A 86 3.53 -2.87 10.73
C LEU A 86 4.11 -3.84 11.77
N ALA A 87 3.78 -5.12 11.69
CA ALA A 87 4.32 -6.15 12.57
C ALA A 87 5.85 -6.28 12.45
N SER A 88 6.38 -6.24 11.22
CA SER A 88 7.83 -6.32 10.98
C SER A 88 8.60 -5.16 11.61
N ILE A 89 8.09 -3.93 11.49
CA ILE A 89 8.73 -2.73 12.05
C ILE A 89 8.63 -2.73 13.58
N SER A 90 7.48 -3.12 14.12
CA SER A 90 7.27 -3.21 15.57
C SER A 90 8.28 -4.15 16.21
N ARG A 91 8.50 -5.33 15.62
CA ARG A 91 9.50 -6.31 16.10
C ARG A 91 10.92 -5.74 16.09
N THR A 92 11.31 -5.02 15.03
CA THR A 92 12.64 -4.41 14.94
C THR A 92 12.85 -3.30 15.98
N LYS A 93 11.84 -2.46 16.25
CA LYS A 93 11.95 -1.39 17.25
C LYS A 93 12.07 -1.94 18.68
N LEU A 94 11.41 -3.06 18.99
CA LEU A 94 11.53 -3.73 20.29
C LEU A 94 12.94 -4.31 20.53
N SER A 95 13.62 -4.77 19.47
CA SER A 95 15.00 -5.27 19.58
C SER A 95 16.05 -4.17 19.70
N TYR A 96 15.72 -2.91 19.38
CA TYR A 96 16.60 -1.75 19.51
C TYR A 96 16.06 -0.78 20.58
N LEU A 97 16.27 -1.13 21.84
CA LEU A 97 16.26 -0.19 22.97
C LEU A 97 17.68 -0.16 23.56
N GLY A 98 18.61 0.44 22.81
CA GLY A 98 19.94 0.82 23.32
C GLY A 98 19.86 2.07 24.20
N PRO A 99 20.85 2.31 25.09
CA PRO A 99 20.74 3.31 26.16
C PRO A 99 20.74 4.76 25.64
N PRO A 100 20.26 5.73 26.47
CA PRO A 100 20.12 7.14 26.12
C PRO A 100 21.43 7.86 25.79
#